data_AF-A0A0S8K998-F1
#
_entry.id   AF-A0A0S8K998-F1
#
_cell.length_a   1.000
_cell.length_b   1.000
_cell.length_c   1.000
_cell.angle_alpha   90.00
_cell.angle_beta   90.00
_cell.angle_gamma   90.00
#
_symmetry.space_group_name_H-M   'P 1'
#
loop_
_entity.id
_entity.type
_entity.pdbx_description
1 polymer ?
#
loop_
_entity_poly.entity_id
_entity_poly.type
_entity_poly.pdbx_seq_one_letter_code
_entity_poly.pdbx_strand_id
1 'polypeptide(L)' 'MTSNGYLRLGQQLRILVDNQQVAGDYRIRWDGLEYHGYEVSTGIYFCIMKAGEFTQTRKMILLK' A
#
# COMPACT_ATOMS: atom_id res chain seq x y z
N MET A 1 -4.08 10.08 12.09
CA MET A 1 -4.74 9.14 11.16
C MET A 1 -3.68 8.60 10.21
N THR A 2 -3.52 7.27 10.15
CA THR A 2 -2.48 6.64 9.32
C THR A 2 -3.15 5.86 8.20
N SER A 3 -2.89 6.23 6.95
CA SER A 3 -3.47 5.57 5.78
C SER A 3 -2.36 5.01 4.90
N ASN A 4 -2.45 3.72 4.56
CA ASN A 4 -1.48 3.00 3.73
C ASN A 4 -2.13 2.53 2.43
N GLY A 5 -1.60 2.90 1.27
CA GLY A 5 -2.15 2.51 -0.03
C GLY A 5 -1.10 2.18 -1.09
N TYR A 6 -1.51 1.43 -2.12
CA TYR A 6 -0.66 1.09 -3.27
C TYR A 6 -1.15 1.71 -4.58
N LEU A 7 -0.20 2.10 -5.43
CA LEU A 7 -0.46 2.59 -6.78
C LEU A 7 0.36 1.86 -7.84
N ARG A 8 -0.21 1.72 -9.05
CA ARG A 8 0.52 1.42 -10.30
C ARG A 8 0.37 2.62 -11.23
N LEU A 9 1.48 3.26 -11.60
CA LEU A 9 1.59 4.38 -12.56
C LEU A 9 0.35 5.31 -12.59
N GLY A 10 -0.01 5.87 -11.43
CA GLY A 10 -1.08 6.88 -11.32
C GLY A 10 -2.48 6.36 -10.97
N GLN A 11 -2.70 5.04 -10.90
CA GLN A 11 -3.97 4.46 -10.42
C GLN A 11 -3.79 3.86 -9.02
N GLN A 12 -4.65 4.28 -8.09
CA GLN A 12 -4.74 3.69 -6.75
C GLN A 12 -5.37 2.30 -6.84
N LEU A 13 -4.63 1.28 -6.43
CA LEU A 13 -5.04 -0.12 -6.54
C LEU A 13 -5.75 -0.65 -5.31
N ARG A 14 -5.25 -0.29 -4.12
CA ARG A 14 -5.78 -0.78 -2.84
C ARG A 14 -5.28 0.06 -1.67
N ILE A 15 -6.14 0.30 -0.67
CA ILE A 15 -5.78 0.76 0.66
C ILE A 15 -5.67 -0.49 1.54
N LEU A 16 -4.52 -0.69 2.18
CA LEU A 16 -4.30 -1.83 3.06
C LEU A 16 -4.71 -1.57 4.50
N VAL A 17 -4.54 -0.33 4.94
CA VAL A 17 -4.88 0.10 6.30
C VAL A 17 -5.50 1.48 6.19
N ASP A 18 -6.73 1.58 6.69
CA ASP A 18 -7.48 2.84 6.78
C ASP A 18 -8.00 3.09 8.20
N ASN A 19 -7.17 2.75 9.20
CA ASN A 19 -7.53 2.88 10.60
C ASN A 19 -6.48 3.71 11.34
N GLN A 20 -6.90 4.39 12.41
CA GLN A 20 -5.94 5.02 13.31
C GLN A 20 -5.07 3.94 13.99
N GLN A 21 -3.77 4.08 13.83
CA GLN A 21 -2.77 3.23 14.46
C GLN A 21 -2.09 4.08 15.53
N VAL A 22 -1.95 3.52 16.74
CA VAL A 22 -1.17 4.13 17.82
C VAL A 22 0.32 4.07 17.45
N ALA A 23 1.19 4.76 18.20
CA ALA A 23 2.62 4.61 17.97
C ALA A 23 3.06 3.17 18.27
N GLY A 24 3.82 2.56 17.36
CA GLY A 24 4.29 1.18 17.49
C GLY A 24 4.82 0.62 16.17
N ASP A 25 5.34 -0.61 16.23
CA ASP A 25 5.82 -1.34 15.07
C ASP A 25 4.70 -2.13 14.40
N TYR A 26 4.51 -1.89 13.10
CA TYR A 26 3.49 -2.56 12.30
C TYR A 26 4.11 -3.24 11.08
N ARG A 27 3.71 -4.49 10.82
CA ARG A 27 4.02 -5.19 9.58
C ARG A 27 2.73 -5.43 8.83
N ILE A 28 2.72 -4.97 7.58
CA ILE A 28 1.60 -5.15 6.68
C ILE A 28 2.13 -5.95 5.49
N ARG A 29 1.43 -7.03 5.14
CA ARG A 29 1.72 -7.86 3.98
C ARG A 29 0.64 -7.61 2.93
N TRP A 30 1.05 -7.26 1.73
CA TRP A 30 0.18 -7.29 0.57
C TRP A 30 0.16 -8.68 -0.05
N ASP A 31 -1.03 -9.10 -0.44
CA ASP A 31 -1.34 -10.40 -1.05
C ASP A 31 -1.24 -10.38 -2.59
N GLY A 32 -0.95 -9.23 -3.20
CA GLY A 32 -0.95 -9.10 -4.66
C GLY A 32 -2.34 -8.91 -5.27
N LEU A 33 -3.36 -8.65 -4.46
CA LEU A 33 -4.74 -8.45 -4.92
C LEU A 33 -5.09 -6.96 -4.97
N GLU A 34 -5.89 -6.59 -5.96
CA GLU A 34 -6.58 -5.29 -6.03
C GLU A 34 -7.92 -5.31 -5.27
N TYR A 35 -8.67 -4.20 -5.28
CA TYR A 35 -9.90 -4.06 -4.50
C TYR A 35 -10.96 -5.11 -4.79
N HIS A 36 -11.13 -5.53 -6.04
CA HIS A 36 -12.15 -6.52 -6.41
C HIS A 36 -11.67 -7.97 -6.21
N GLY A 37 -10.51 -8.18 -5.58
CA GLY A 37 -9.95 -9.50 -5.31
C GLY A 37 -9.24 -10.14 -6.49
N TYR A 38 -9.03 -9.42 -7.59
CA TYR A 38 -8.24 -9.91 -8.72
C TYR A 38 -6.74 -9.75 -8.46
N GLU A 39 -5.96 -10.72 -8.93
CA GLU A 39 -4.51 -10.62 -8.95
C GLU A 39 -4.05 -9.47 -9.85
N VAL A 40 -3.10 -8.68 -9.37
CA VAL A 40 -2.43 -7.71 -10.22
C VAL A 40 -1.25 -8.34 -10.97
N SER A 41 -0.88 -7.75 -12.10
CA SER A 41 0.25 -8.23 -12.91
C SER A 41 1.60 -8.10 -12.20
N THR A 42 2.59 -8.88 -12.61
CA THR A 42 4.01 -8.61 -12.29
C THR A 42 4.36 -7.17 -12.67
N GLY A 43 5.12 -6.48 -11.83
CA GLY A 43 5.52 -5.10 -12.14
C GLY A 43 5.98 -4.27 -10.95
N ILE A 44 6.17 -2.98 -11.21
CA ILE A 44 6.55 -2.00 -10.20
C ILE A 44 5.30 -1.38 -9.59
N TYR A 45 5.27 -1.34 -8.27
CA TYR A 45 4.21 -0.78 -7.45
C TYR A 45 4.78 0.22 -6.46
N PHE A 46 3.99 1.21 -6.07
CA PHE A 46 4.37 2.17 -5.03
C PHE A 46 3.46 2.03 -3.83
N CYS A 47 4.04 1.80 -2.66
CA CYS A 47 3.37 1.92 -1.36
C CYS A 47 3.51 3.35 -0.86
N ILE A 48 2.40 3.98 -0.49
CA ILE A 48 2.41 5.27 0.19
C ILE A 48 1.88 5.06 1.60
N MET A 49 2.69 5.45 2.58
CA MET A 49 2.32 5.55 3.99
C MET A 49 2.15 7.03 4.33
N LYS A 50 0.98 7.39 4.84
CA LYS A 50 0.67 8.73 5.34
C LYS A 50 0.37 8.65 6.83
N ALA A 51 1.01 9.47 7.66
CA ALA A 51 0.79 9.55 9.09
C ALA A 51 0.85 11.01 9.57
N GLY A 52 -0.29 11.68 9.63
CA GLY A 52 -0.33 13.14 9.83
C GLY A 52 0.44 13.85 8.71
N GLU A 53 1.40 14.71 9.07
CA GLU A 53 2.28 15.41 8.12
C GLU A 53 3.36 14.51 7.50
N PHE A 54 3.59 13.31 8.03
CA PHE A 54 4.58 12.38 7.51
C PHE A 54 4.03 11.64 6.28
N THR A 55 4.79 11.65 5.18
CA THR A 55 4.52 10.82 4.01
C THR A 55 5.80 10.08 3.59
N GLN A 56 5.70 8.76 3.44
CA GLN A 56 6.77 7.92 2.90
C GLN A 56 6.26 7.11 1.71
N THR A 57 7.02 7.11 0.63
CA THR A 57 6.78 6.27 -0.55
C THR A 57 7.83 5.19 -0.65
N ARG A 58 7.42 3.92 -0.85
CA ARG A 58 8.30 2.79 -1.11
C ARG A 58 8.00 2.17 -2.47
N LYS A 59 9.03 1.98 -3.29
CA LYS A 59 8.95 1.22 -4.53
C LYS A 59 9.01 -0.27 -4.21
N MET A 60 8.12 -1.03 -4.81
CA MET A 60 8.01 -2.49 -4.68
C MET A 60 8.03 -3.13 -6.06
N ILE A 61 8.51 -4.36 -6.14
CA ILE A 61 8.46 -5.19 -7.34
C ILE A 61 7.64 -6.42 -6.97
N LEU A 62 6.52 -6.62 -7.65
CA LEU A 62 5.78 -7.87 -7.57
C LEU A 62 6.32 -8.81 -8.63
N LEU A 63 6.80 -9.97 -8.19
CA LEU A 63 7.20 -11.11 -9.01
C LEU A 63 6.17 -12.23 -8.81
N LYS A 64 5.86 -12.96 -9.88
CA LYS A 64 5.06 -14.19 -9.82
C LYS A 64 5.98 -15.39 -9.69
#